data_AF-A0A9D8QNQ9-F1
#
_entry.id   AF-A0A9D8QNQ9-F1
#
_cell.length_a   1.000
_cell.length_b   1.000
_cell.length_c   1.000
_cell.angle_alpha   90.00
_cell.angle_beta   90.00
_cell.angle_gamma   90.00
#
_symmetry.space_group_name_H-M   'P 1'
#
loop_
_entity.id
_entity.type
_entity.pdbx_description
1 polymer ?
#
loop_
_entity_poly.entity_id
_entity_poly.type
_entity_poly.pdbx_seq_one_letter_code
_entity_poly.pdbx_strand_id
1 'polypeptide(L)'
;MASDDWIDIRKNESHIARERAKARELKKSAWWQALLQKGICHYCGQKFPPDELTMDHLVPVARGGKSTRGNIVPCCRACNADKKYYTPAELIMKRLENEAARADGEKPAPEKPPEFSDN
;
A
#
# COMPACT_ATOMS: atom_id res chain seq x y z
N MET A 1 -10.16 -32.93 -19.44
CA MET A 1 -9.47 -31.64 -19.67
C MET A 1 -10.15 -30.64 -18.76
N ALA A 2 -9.61 -30.43 -17.55
CA ALA A 2 -10.18 -29.48 -16.61
C ALA A 2 -9.98 -28.08 -17.20
N SER A 3 -11.09 -27.36 -17.38
CA SER A 3 -11.11 -25.96 -17.78
C SER A 3 -10.25 -25.16 -16.80
N ASP A 4 -9.24 -24.49 -17.34
CA ASP A 4 -8.53 -23.40 -16.68
C ASP A 4 -9.54 -22.31 -16.30
N ASP A 5 -10.13 -22.46 -15.11
CA ASP A 5 -11.11 -21.54 -14.54
C ASP A 5 -10.40 -20.34 -13.90
N TRP A 6 -9.48 -19.73 -14.67
CA TRP A 6 -8.75 -18.54 -14.26
C TRP A 6 -9.65 -17.31 -14.44
N ILE A 7 -10.05 -16.70 -13.33
CA ILE A 7 -10.73 -15.41 -13.33
C ILE A 7 -9.69 -14.31 -13.52
N ASP A 8 -9.67 -13.72 -14.71
CA ASP A 8 -8.83 -12.55 -15.01
C ASP A 8 -9.36 -11.29 -14.29
N ILE A 9 -8.71 -10.94 -13.17
CA ILE A 9 -9.02 -9.74 -12.39
C ILE A 9 -8.32 -8.53 -13.04
N ARG A 10 -8.91 -8.03 -14.12
CA ARG A 10 -8.39 -6.85 -14.83
C ARG A 10 -8.51 -5.57 -14.02
N LYS A 11 -7.55 -4.67 -14.25
CA LYS A 11 -7.54 -3.30 -13.72
C LYS A 11 -8.75 -2.53 -14.21
N ASN A 12 -9.71 -2.27 -13.32
CA ASN A 12 -10.90 -1.49 -13.67
C ASN A 12 -10.65 0.01 -13.49
N GLU A 13 -10.48 0.74 -14.59
CA GLU A 13 -10.22 2.19 -14.58
C GLU A 13 -11.35 3.00 -13.93
N SER A 14 -12.60 2.60 -14.14
CA SER A 14 -13.76 3.25 -13.52
C SER A 14 -13.74 3.11 -11.99
N HIS A 15 -13.33 1.94 -11.49
CA HIS A 15 -13.12 1.71 -10.07
C HIS A 15 -12.00 2.63 -9.55
N ILE A 16 -10.87 2.69 -10.25
CA ILE A 16 -9.75 3.54 -9.84
C ILE A 16 -10.17 5.02 -9.78
N ALA A 17 -10.85 5.52 -10.81
CA ALA A 17 -11.33 6.90 -10.86
C ALA A 17 -12.30 7.20 -9.71
N ARG A 18 -13.27 6.31 -9.48
CA ARG A 18 -14.24 6.42 -8.39
C ARG A 18 -13.58 6.46 -7.02
N GLU A 19 -12.67 5.54 -6.75
CA GLU A 19 -12.01 5.46 -5.44
C GLU A 19 -11.01 6.61 -5.24
N ARG A 20 -10.34 7.10 -6.29
CA ARG A 20 -9.54 8.34 -6.21
C ARG A 20 -10.39 9.56 -5.90
N ALA A 21 -11.59 9.67 -6.48
CA ALA A 21 -12.53 10.75 -6.15
C ALA A 21 -12.98 10.68 -4.68
N LYS A 22 -13.34 9.49 -4.19
CA LYS A 22 -13.68 9.28 -2.78
C LYS A 22 -12.53 9.60 -1.84
N ALA A 23 -11.29 9.24 -2.19
CA ALA A 23 -10.10 9.57 -1.39
C ALA A 23 -9.91 11.08 -1.27
N ARG A 24 -10.12 11.83 -2.37
CA ARG A 24 -10.06 13.30 -2.35
C ARG A 24 -11.10 13.92 -1.43
N GLU A 25 -12.32 13.39 -1.40
CA GLU A 25 -13.36 13.86 -0.46
C GLU A 25 -13.05 13.46 0.99
N LEU A 26 -12.60 12.23 1.23
CA LEU A 26 -12.17 11.79 2.56
C LEU A 26 -11.03 12.64 3.11
N LYS A 27 -10.10 13.07 2.27
CA LYS A 27 -8.97 13.94 2.66
C LYS A 27 -9.43 15.30 3.19
N LYS A 28 -10.61 15.77 2.81
CA LYS A 28 -11.21 17.01 3.31
C LYS A 28 -11.98 16.82 4.62
N SER A 29 -12.26 15.59 5.02
CA SER A 29 -13.09 15.30 6.19
C SER A 29 -12.38 15.65 7.52
N ALA A 30 -13.17 16.05 8.52
CA ALA A 30 -12.67 16.29 9.88
C ALA A 30 -12.01 15.05 10.50
N TRP A 31 -12.49 13.85 10.13
CA TRP A 31 -11.86 12.58 10.55
C TRP A 31 -10.42 12.47 10.06
N TRP A 32 -10.16 12.81 8.79
CA TRP A 32 -8.81 12.76 8.24
C TRP A 32 -7.91 13.83 8.88
N GLN A 33 -8.43 15.04 9.08
CA GLN A 33 -7.70 16.10 9.77
C GLN A 33 -7.33 15.68 11.21
N ALA A 34 -8.28 15.11 11.96
CA ALA A 34 -8.01 14.59 13.31
C ALA A 34 -6.96 13.46 13.30
N LEU A 35 -6.95 12.62 12.27
CA LEU A 35 -5.96 11.56 12.11
C LEU A 35 -4.57 12.12 11.81
N LEU A 36 -4.46 13.12 10.92
CA LEU A 36 -3.21 13.82 10.62
C LEU A 36 -2.65 14.56 11.85
N GLN A 37 -3.51 15.18 12.66
CA GLN A 37 -3.07 15.91 13.86
C GLN A 37 -2.46 15.02 14.94
N LYS A 38 -2.76 13.70 14.94
CA LYS A 38 -2.04 12.76 15.80
C LYS A 38 -0.56 12.67 15.42
N GLY A 39 -0.23 12.95 14.16
CA GLY A 39 1.14 12.98 13.66
C GLY A 39 1.80 11.61 13.57
N ILE A 40 1.09 10.50 13.71
CA ILE A 40 1.72 9.16 13.79
C ILE A 40 1.66 8.48 12.41
N CYS A 41 2.82 8.06 11.91
CA CYS A 41 2.90 7.20 10.72
C CYS A 41 2.40 5.77 11.07
N HIS A 42 1.52 5.22 10.26
CA HIS A 42 0.96 3.88 10.49
C HIS A 42 2.00 2.76 10.42
N TYR A 43 3.04 2.92 9.60
CA TYR A 43 4.03 1.85 9.38
C TYR A 43 5.17 1.89 10.39
N CYS A 44 5.85 3.02 10.54
CA CYS A 44 6.99 3.11 11.46
C CYS A 44 6.60 3.51 12.89
N GLY A 45 5.37 3.98 13.12
CA GLY A 45 4.89 4.43 14.43
C GLY A 45 5.51 5.74 14.93
N GLN A 46 6.43 6.35 14.19
CA GLN A 46 7.08 7.61 14.56
C GLN A 46 6.15 8.81 14.39
N LYS A 47 6.47 9.90 15.09
CA LYS A 47 5.76 11.19 15.01
C LYS A 47 6.34 12.09 13.92
N PHE A 48 5.46 12.70 13.15
CA PHE A 48 5.75 13.61 12.05
C PHE A 48 4.81 14.83 12.08
N PRO A 49 5.26 15.99 11.59
CA PRO A 49 4.40 17.10 11.24
C PRO A 49 3.29 16.69 10.25
N PRO A 50 2.07 17.27 10.32
CA PRO A 50 0.96 16.93 9.42
C PRO A 50 1.27 17.06 7.92
N ASP A 51 2.16 17.97 7.53
CA ASP A 51 2.59 18.24 6.15
C ASP A 51 3.63 17.22 5.60
N GLU A 52 4.24 16.44 6.49
CA GLU A 52 5.11 15.31 6.14
C GLU A 52 4.34 13.99 6.03
N LEU A 53 3.09 13.96 6.46
CA LEU A 53 2.21 12.79 6.36
C LEU A 53 1.39 12.81 5.06
N THR A 54 1.24 11.62 4.50
CA THR A 54 0.51 11.34 3.27
C THR A 54 -0.62 10.37 3.53
N MET A 55 -1.62 10.38 2.65
CA MET A 55 -2.71 9.41 2.66
C MET A 55 -2.31 8.20 1.82
N ASP A 56 -2.30 7.02 2.43
CA ASP A 56 -1.99 5.77 1.75
C ASP A 56 -3.14 4.76 1.88
N HIS A 57 -3.25 3.87 0.88
CA HIS A 57 -4.19 2.77 0.86
C HIS A 57 -3.48 1.47 1.27
N LEU A 58 -3.96 0.81 2.33
CA LEU A 58 -3.42 -0.48 2.79
C LEU A 58 -3.50 -1.53 1.68
N VAL A 59 -4.67 -1.65 1.06
CA VAL A 59 -4.90 -2.38 -0.19
C VAL A 59 -4.92 -1.37 -1.34
N PRO A 60 -3.96 -1.42 -2.29
CA PRO A 60 -3.91 -0.49 -3.40
C PRO A 60 -5.21 -0.46 -4.22
N VAL A 61 -5.63 0.74 -4.64
CA VAL A 61 -6.84 0.91 -5.47
C VAL A 61 -6.75 0.14 -6.79
N ALA A 62 -5.54 0.05 -7.38
CA ALA A 62 -5.31 -0.73 -8.60
C ALA A 62 -5.57 -2.24 -8.40
N ARG A 63 -5.53 -2.73 -7.16
CA ARG A 63 -5.83 -4.11 -6.77
C ARG A 63 -7.23 -4.27 -6.18
N GLY A 64 -8.16 -3.37 -6.52
CA GLY A 64 -9.54 -3.42 -6.03
C GLY A 64 -9.76 -2.81 -4.65
N GLY A 65 -8.73 -2.22 -4.02
CA GLY A 65 -8.86 -1.52 -2.75
C GLY A 65 -9.88 -0.37 -2.81
N LYS A 66 -10.59 -0.15 -1.70
CA LYS A 66 -11.62 0.90 -1.57
C LYS A 66 -11.11 2.07 -0.75
N SER A 67 -11.57 3.28 -1.04
CA SER A 67 -11.28 4.47 -0.24
C SER A 67 -12.25 4.56 0.92
N THR A 68 -12.00 3.76 1.96
CA THR A 68 -12.78 3.74 3.21
C THR A 68 -11.86 4.03 4.40
N ARG A 69 -12.43 4.43 5.54
CA ARG A 69 -11.65 4.71 6.76
C ARG A 69 -10.81 3.52 7.25
N GLY A 70 -11.24 2.29 6.96
CA GLY A 70 -10.51 1.07 7.33
C GLY A 70 -9.36 0.71 6.37
N ASN A 71 -9.32 1.30 5.18
CA ASN A 71 -8.26 1.05 4.20
C ASN A 71 -7.31 2.25 4.02
N ILE A 72 -7.62 3.38 4.65
CA ILE A 72 -6.85 4.62 4.54
C ILE A 72 -6.08 4.86 5.83
N VAL A 73 -4.78 5.15 5.69
CA VAL A 73 -3.88 5.41 6.83
C VAL A 73 -2.96 6.61 6.56
N PRO A 74 -2.50 7.31 7.62
CA PRO A 74 -1.44 8.30 7.52
C PRO A 74 -0.08 7.61 7.42
N CYS A 75 0.76 8.07 6.51
CA CYS A 75 2.07 7.48 6.24
C CYS A 75 3.11 8.58 5.97
N CYS A 76 4.30 8.50 6.55
CA CYS A 76 5.38 9.42 6.22
C CYS A 76 5.90 9.16 4.80
N ARG A 77 6.53 10.17 4.18
CA ARG A 77 7.02 10.06 2.79
C ARG A 77 8.00 8.90 2.58
N ALA A 78 8.87 8.64 3.55
CA ALA A 78 9.83 7.55 3.49
C ALA A 78 9.14 6.17 3.44
N CYS A 79 8.24 5.89 4.39
CA CYS A 79 7.48 4.63 4.39
C CYS A 79 6.59 4.49 3.14
N ASN A 80 6.00 5.60 2.68
CA ASN A 80 5.17 5.58 1.48
C ASN A 80 6.00 5.25 0.22
N ALA A 81 7.22 5.78 0.14
CA ALA A 81 8.15 5.49 -0.94
C ALA A 81 8.69 4.05 -0.88
N ASP A 82 8.99 3.53 0.30
CA ASP A 82 9.46 2.15 0.50
C ASP A 82 8.39 1.12 0.17
N LYS A 83 7.14 1.39 0.59
CA LYS A 83 6.00 0.51 0.31
C LYS A 83 5.76 0.34 -1.19
N LYS A 84 5.89 1.39 -2.00
CA LYS A 84 5.55 1.38 -3.45
C LYS A 84 4.18 0.73 -3.69
N TYR A 85 4.18 -0.50 -4.21
CA TYR A 85 2.99 -1.28 -4.53
C TYR A 85 2.70 -2.40 -3.51
N TYR A 86 3.58 -2.61 -2.54
CA TYR A 86 3.49 -3.72 -1.60
C TYR A 86 2.42 -3.47 -0.53
N THR A 87 1.79 -4.54 -0.07
CA THR A 87 0.95 -4.56 1.12
C THR A 87 1.81 -4.74 2.37
N PRO A 88 1.31 -4.43 3.57
CA PRO A 88 2.04 -4.71 4.81
C PRO A 88 2.48 -6.17 4.93
N ALA A 89 1.63 -7.11 4.50
CA ALA A 89 1.94 -8.53 4.50
C ALA A 89 3.12 -8.85 3.58
N GLU A 90 3.12 -8.32 2.34
CA GLU A 90 4.22 -8.53 1.39
C GLU A 90 5.55 -7.96 1.91
N LEU A 91 5.52 -6.82 2.62
CA LEU A 91 6.72 -6.26 3.25
C LEU A 91 7.26 -7.15 4.40
N ILE A 92 6.37 -7.75 5.19
CA ILE A 92 6.76 -8.69 6.26
C ILE A 92 7.38 -9.94 5.66
N MET A 93 6.75 -10.53 4.64
CA MET A 93 7.29 -11.72 3.96
C MET A 93 8.68 -11.44 3.38
N LYS A 94 8.85 -10.30 2.69
CA LYS A 94 10.15 -9.86 2.17
C LYS A 94 11.20 -9.71 3.28
N ARG A 95 10.81 -9.17 4.44
CA ARG A 95 11.73 -9.02 5.58
C ARG A 95 12.21 -10.38 6.09
N LEU A 96 11.30 -11.33 6.25
CA LEU A 96 11.61 -12.69 6.72
C LEU A 96 12.50 -13.43 5.72
N GLU A 97 12.21 -13.35 4.43
CA GLU A 97 13.03 -13.94 3.36
C GLU A 97 14.46 -13.36 3.36
N ASN A 98 14.59 -12.04 3.52
CA ASN A 98 15.90 -11.39 3.60
C ASN A 98 16.68 -11.76 4.88
N GLU A 99 15.98 -11.94 6.01
CA GLU A 99 16.59 -12.39 7.26
C GLU A 99 17.09 -13.84 7.13
N ALA A 100 16.33 -14.72 6.47
CA ALA A 100 16.74 -16.09 6.17
C ALA A 100 17.96 -16.13 5.22
N ALA A 101 17.90 -15.42 4.08
CA ALA A 101 19.01 -15.37 3.13
C ALA A 101 20.33 -14.88 3.77
N ARG A 102 20.25 -13.90 4.67
CA ARG A 102 21.41 -13.41 5.44
C ARG A 102 21.97 -14.46 6.41
N ALA A 103 21.12 -15.26 7.03
CA ALA A 103 21.56 -16.36 7.90
C ALA A 103 22.32 -17.44 7.14
N ASP A 104 21.95 -17.66 5.87
CA ASP A 104 22.58 -18.63 4.99
C ASP A 104 23.81 -18.09 4.23
N GLY A 105 24.19 -16.82 4.46
CA GLY A 105 25.31 -16.16 3.78
C GLY A 105 25.04 -15.74 2.33
N GLU A 106 23.79 -15.83 1.89
CA GLU A 106 23.34 -15.44 0.55
C GLU A 106 23.05 -13.92 0.49
N LYS A 107 23.31 -13.29 -0.67
CA LYS A 107 22.93 -11.89 -0.87
C LYS A 107 21.42 -11.80 -1.14
N PRO A 108 20.67 -10.88 -0.50
CA PRO A 108 19.24 -10.73 -0.76
C PRO A 108 18.98 -10.42 -2.24
N ALA A 109 17.96 -11.05 -2.80
CA ALA A 109 17.62 -10.95 -4.22
C ALA A 109 17.36 -9.49 -4.64
N PRO A 110 17.79 -9.09 -5.86
CA PRO A 110 17.57 -7.73 -6.34
C PRO A 110 16.07 -7.42 -6.43
N GLU A 111 15.70 -6.17 -6.12
CA GLU A 111 14.32 -5.72 -6.17
C GLU A 111 13.78 -5.77 -7.60
N LYS A 112 12.97 -6.78 -7.92
CA LYS A 112 12.07 -6.72 -9.07
C LYS A 112 10.73 -6.19 -8.57
N PRO A 113 10.16 -5.13 -9.18
CA PRO A 113 8.76 -4.83 -8.95
C PRO A 113 7.94 -6.07 -9.29
N PRO A 114 6.82 -6.33 -8.61
CA PRO A 114 6.01 -7.48 -8.97
C PRO A 114 5.57 -7.30 -10.43
N GLU A 115 5.76 -8.33 -11.25
CA GLU A 115 5.31 -8.33 -12.64
C GLU A 115 3.78 -8.37 -12.63
N PHE A 116 3.18 -7.19 -12.63
CA PHE A 116 1.78 -7.02 -12.99
C PHE A 116 1.76 -6.96 -14.51
N SER A 117 1.32 -8.03 -15.17
CA SER A 117 1.19 -8.03 -16.62
C SER A 117 0.24 -6.91 -17.03
N ASP A 118 0.78 -5.92 -17.75
CA ASP A 118 -0.01 -4.94 -18.49
C ASP A 118 -0.61 -5.64 -19.71
N ASN A 119 -1.73 -6.37 -19.52
CA ASN A 119 -2.50 -6.96 -20.61
C ASN A 119 -3.99 -6.62 -20.47
#